data_AF-A0AAU3F6A9-F1
#
_entry.id   AF-A0AAU3F6A9-F1
#
_cell.length_a   1.000
_cell.length_b   1.000
_cell.length_c   1.000
_cell.angle_alpha   90.00
_cell.angle_beta   90.00
_cell.angle_gamma   90.00
#
_symmetry.space_group_name_H-M   'P 1'
#
loop_
_entity.id
_entity.type
_entity.pdbx_description
1 polymer ?
#
loop_
_entity_poly.entity_id
_entity_poly.type
_entity_poly.pdbx_seq_one_letter_code
_entity_poly.pdbx_strand_id
1 'polypeptide(L)'
;MEVNQIRMVSKRRRNMADLSPCEREHRTDNGSMTMTAEGGKGEQQSLAERLNALFALARWTDGYGRHREYSTAEVAKAITTDPSHPVTLSRSYLAMLRNGSHTNPTLSVLEGIAKFFDDHRPSGTPPITVQMLVAQEDPEEELLRQRLADHQVRAIAMRAGAMTPATRRQLLKMMAVFDQDDAPGPDTEA
;
A
#
# COMPACT_ATOMS: atom_id res chain seq x y z
N MET A 1 -40.62 36.09 -10.29
CA MET A 1 -40.44 36.85 -9.03
C MET A 1 -41.30 36.17 -8.00
N GLU A 2 -40.70 35.30 -7.20
CA GLU A 2 -41.39 34.51 -6.19
C GLU A 2 -40.72 34.79 -4.84
N VAL A 3 -41.54 35.24 -3.88
CA VAL A 3 -41.10 35.89 -2.65
C VAL A 3 -41.03 34.81 -1.57
N ASN A 4 -39.83 34.39 -1.20
CA ASN A 4 -39.62 33.33 -0.23
C ASN A 4 -39.65 33.90 1.21
N GLN A 5 -40.61 33.46 2.00
CA GLN A 5 -40.88 33.91 3.37
C GLN A 5 -39.85 33.32 4.36
N ILE A 6 -39.13 34.22 5.04
CA ILE A 6 -38.22 33.92 6.15
C ILE A 6 -39.05 33.77 7.43
N ARG A 7 -39.03 32.59 8.05
CA ARG A 7 -39.54 32.41 9.42
C ARG A 7 -38.40 32.07 10.36
N MET A 8 -38.02 33.06 11.18
CA MET A 8 -37.25 32.87 12.40
C MET A 8 -38.02 32.00 13.40
N VAL A 9 -37.33 31.04 14.03
CA VAL A 9 -37.65 30.65 15.41
C VAL A 9 -36.35 30.61 16.21
N SER A 10 -36.39 31.36 17.30
CA SER A 10 -35.30 31.69 18.20
C SER A 10 -35.15 30.63 19.30
N LYS A 11 -33.89 30.42 19.70
CA LYS A 11 -33.37 30.11 21.05
C LYS A 11 -34.20 29.20 21.96
N ARG A 12 -33.60 28.04 22.29
CA ARG A 12 -33.54 27.55 23.67
C ARG A 12 -32.10 27.14 24.03
N ARG A 13 -31.46 27.98 24.84
CA ARG A 13 -30.34 27.62 25.71
C ARG A 13 -30.89 26.91 26.96
N ARG A 14 -30.22 25.84 27.39
CA ARG A 14 -30.14 25.22 28.73
C ARG A 14 -29.39 23.89 28.54
N ASN A 15 -28.46 23.42 29.36
CA ASN A 15 -27.84 23.96 30.57
C ASN A 15 -26.51 23.22 30.76
N MET A 16 -25.46 23.95 31.16
CA MET A 16 -24.23 23.42 31.73
C MET A 16 -24.52 23.07 33.19
N ALA A 17 -24.71 21.80 33.51
CA ALA A 17 -24.59 21.23 34.85
C ALA A 17 -24.80 19.72 34.73
N ASP A 18 -23.72 19.00 34.46
CA ASP A 18 -23.52 17.61 34.90
C ASP A 18 -22.03 17.28 34.71
N LEU A 19 -21.23 17.91 35.58
CA LEU A 19 -19.88 17.46 35.89
C LEU A 19 -19.88 17.14 37.38
N SER A 20 -19.74 15.85 37.70
CA SER A 20 -19.27 15.39 39.01
C SER A 20 -18.05 14.49 38.81
N PRO A 21 -16.92 14.81 39.48
CA PRO A 21 -15.67 14.06 39.41
C PRO A 21 -15.51 13.13 40.64
N CYS A 22 -15.52 11.83 40.39
CA CYS A 22 -15.09 10.72 41.26
C CYS A 22 -15.09 9.52 40.29
N GLU A 23 -14.03 8.77 40.02
CA GLU A 23 -13.16 7.97 40.90
C GLU A 23 -11.82 7.79 40.15
N ARG A 24 -10.69 8.32 40.65
CA ARG A 24 -9.66 7.64 41.44
C ARG A 24 -9.37 6.17 41.05
N GLU A 25 -8.31 6.02 40.26
CA GLU A 25 -7.23 5.03 40.34
C GLU A 25 -7.58 3.55 40.57
N HIS A 26 -7.42 2.74 39.52
CA HIS A 26 -6.84 1.40 39.66
C HIS A 26 -5.72 1.19 38.64
N ARG A 27 -4.52 1.16 39.22
CA ARG A 27 -3.22 0.78 38.68
C ARG A 27 -3.13 -0.75 38.68
N THR A 28 -2.98 -1.37 37.51
CA THR A 28 -2.17 -2.57 37.24
C THR A 28 -1.86 -2.52 35.74
N ASP A 29 -0.67 -2.07 35.36
CA ASP A 29 0.48 -2.92 35.07
C ASP A 29 0.09 -4.14 34.23
N ASN A 30 0.21 -4.00 32.91
CA ASN A 30 0.36 -5.12 32.00
C ASN A 30 1.25 -4.68 30.84
N GLY A 31 2.52 -5.04 30.97
CA GLY A 31 3.26 -5.69 29.90
C GLY A 31 3.39 -4.88 28.62
N SER A 32 4.40 -4.01 28.62
CA SER A 32 5.20 -3.71 27.43
C SER A 32 5.57 -5.00 26.69
N MET A 33 4.79 -5.38 25.69
CA MET A 33 5.18 -6.33 24.66
C MET A 33 5.45 -5.52 23.39
N THR A 34 6.65 -4.95 23.31
CA THR A 34 7.22 -4.50 22.04
C THR A 34 7.40 -5.73 21.15
N MET A 35 6.38 -6.03 20.35
CA MET A 35 6.53 -6.90 19.20
C MET A 35 7.28 -6.10 18.14
N THR A 36 8.59 -6.21 18.15
CA THR A 36 9.44 -5.97 16.99
C THR A 36 9.02 -6.96 15.91
N ALA A 37 8.08 -6.55 15.05
CA ALA A 37 7.80 -7.25 13.80
C ALA A 37 8.87 -6.85 12.77
N GLU A 38 10.11 -7.34 12.98
CA GLU A 38 11.00 -7.59 11.85
C GLU A 38 10.61 -8.94 11.26
N GLY A 39 9.99 -8.87 10.09
CA GLY A 39 9.51 -10.02 9.35
C GLY A 39 8.93 -9.55 8.02
N GLY A 40 9.75 -8.89 7.21
CA GLY A 40 9.43 -8.55 5.82
C GLY A 40 9.31 -9.80 4.97
N LYS A 41 8.22 -10.55 5.16
CA LYS A 41 7.67 -11.43 4.13
C LYS A 41 7.06 -10.51 3.06
N GLY A 42 7.36 -10.77 1.80
CA GLY A 42 6.62 -10.22 0.65
C GLY A 42 5.18 -10.74 0.66
N GLU A 43 4.41 -10.37 1.70
CA GLU A 43 2.98 -10.58 1.75
C GLU A 43 2.36 -9.68 0.69
N GLN A 44 1.60 -10.32 -0.21
CA GLN A 44 0.85 -9.68 -1.28
C GLN A 44 0.13 -8.47 -0.73
N GLN A 45 0.67 -7.27 -0.98
CA GLN A 45 0.15 -6.10 -0.31
C GLN A 45 -1.31 -5.91 -0.74
N SER A 46 -2.19 -5.60 0.21
CA SER A 46 -3.57 -5.27 -0.15
C SER A 46 -3.62 -3.93 -0.91
N LEU A 47 -4.70 -3.69 -1.66
CA LEU A 47 -4.93 -2.35 -2.26
C LEU A 47 -4.85 -1.25 -1.20
N ALA A 48 -5.40 -1.53 0.00
CA ALA A 48 -5.37 -0.61 1.13
C ALA A 48 -3.94 -0.29 1.58
N GLU A 49 -3.07 -1.30 1.69
CA GLU A 49 -1.65 -1.10 2.02
C GLU A 49 -0.92 -0.28 0.98
N ARG A 50 -1.10 -0.61 -0.31
CA ARG A 50 -0.50 0.16 -1.41
C ARG A 50 -0.95 1.62 -1.39
N LEU A 51 -2.24 1.88 -1.17
CA LEU A 51 -2.74 3.24 -1.03
C LEU A 51 -2.11 3.95 0.17
N ASN A 52 -2.04 3.30 1.33
CA ASN A 52 -1.44 3.90 2.52
C ASN A 52 0.06 4.18 2.32
N ALA A 53 0.78 3.32 1.59
CA ALA A 53 2.17 3.57 1.20
C ALA A 53 2.30 4.82 0.32
N LEU A 54 1.39 5.02 -0.65
CA LEU A 54 1.37 6.24 -1.46
C LEU A 54 1.12 7.50 -0.63
N PHE A 55 0.19 7.45 0.33
CA PHE A 55 -0.06 8.56 1.26
C PHE A 55 1.16 8.90 2.12
N ALA A 56 1.93 7.90 2.55
CA ALA A 56 3.14 8.11 3.34
C ALA A 56 4.30 8.72 2.52
N LEU A 57 4.36 8.39 1.22
CA LEU A 57 5.39 8.89 0.29
C LEU A 57 5.08 10.30 -0.23
N ALA A 58 3.81 10.61 -0.47
CA ALA A 58 3.39 11.91 -0.98
C ALA A 58 3.36 12.94 0.15
N ARG A 59 4.51 13.60 0.34
CA ARG A 59 4.67 14.70 1.28
C ARG A 59 4.85 16.01 0.53
N TRP A 60 4.15 17.04 0.99
CA TRP A 60 4.33 18.40 0.51
C TRP A 60 5.00 19.25 1.57
N THR A 61 5.68 20.30 1.13
CA THR A 61 6.36 21.24 2.03
C THR A 61 5.47 22.45 2.23
N ASP A 62 5.06 22.69 3.47
CA ASP A 62 4.28 23.87 3.86
C ASP A 62 5.10 25.16 3.70
N GLY A 63 4.45 26.33 3.67
CA GLY A 63 5.10 27.64 3.58
C GLY A 63 6.07 27.94 4.74
N TYR A 64 6.04 27.11 5.79
CA TYR A 64 6.95 27.13 6.94
C TYR A 64 8.05 26.07 6.87
N GLY A 65 8.26 25.42 5.73
CA GLY A 65 9.33 24.42 5.52
C GLY A 65 9.08 23.06 6.19
N ARG A 66 7.84 22.77 6.61
CA ARG A 66 7.49 21.49 7.25
C ARG A 66 6.92 20.51 6.25
N HIS A 67 7.38 19.27 6.28
CA HIS A 67 6.77 18.20 5.50
C HIS A 67 5.44 17.79 6.12
N ARG A 68 4.38 17.83 5.31
CA ARG A 68 3.05 17.36 5.70
C ARG A 68 2.56 16.30 4.72
N GLU A 69 1.78 15.37 5.25
CA GLU A 69 1.08 14.37 4.46
C GLU A 69 -0.24 14.92 3.96
N TYR A 70 -0.71 14.44 2.81
CA TYR A 70 -2.03 14.78 2.31
C TYR A 70 -3.11 14.08 3.13
N SER A 71 -4.14 14.83 3.53
CA SER A 71 -5.33 14.24 4.14
C SER A 71 -6.19 13.55 3.09
N THR A 72 -6.95 12.52 3.50
CA THR A 72 -7.92 11.85 2.61
C THR A 72 -8.93 12.82 1.99
N ALA A 73 -9.30 13.87 2.72
CA ALA A 73 -10.25 14.88 2.24
C ALA A 73 -9.64 15.74 1.12
N GLU A 74 -8.38 16.15 1.27
CA GLU A 74 -7.66 16.93 0.26
C GLU A 74 -7.48 16.13 -1.02
N VAL A 75 -7.05 14.87 -0.92
CA VAL A 75 -6.85 14.00 -2.09
C VAL A 75 -8.17 13.77 -2.84
N ALA A 76 -9.24 13.40 -2.13
CA ALA A 76 -10.55 13.17 -2.74
C ALA A 76 -11.09 14.43 -3.45
N LYS A 77 -10.91 15.61 -2.84
CA LYS A 77 -11.31 16.89 -3.44
C LYS A 77 -10.45 17.21 -4.67
N ALA A 78 -9.13 17.04 -4.59
CA ALA A 78 -8.21 17.33 -5.68
C ALA A 78 -8.54 16.48 -6.91
N ILE A 79 -8.73 15.17 -6.73
CA ILE A 79 -9.10 14.25 -7.82
C ILE A 79 -10.46 14.65 -8.43
N THR A 80 -11.45 14.98 -7.61
CA THR A 80 -12.78 15.39 -8.10
C THR A 80 -12.76 16.73 -8.86
N THR A 81 -11.80 17.60 -8.55
CA THR A 81 -11.69 18.93 -9.17
C THR A 81 -10.78 18.93 -10.39
N ASP A 82 -10.05 17.85 -10.64
CA ASP A 82 -9.11 17.76 -11.75
C ASP A 82 -9.89 17.74 -13.08
N PRO A 83 -9.70 18.73 -13.98
CA PRO A 83 -10.37 18.75 -15.27
C PRO A 83 -9.91 17.63 -16.21
N SER A 84 -8.77 16.97 -15.91
CA SER A 84 -8.18 15.91 -16.72
C SER A 84 -8.94 14.58 -16.58
N HIS A 85 -9.69 14.38 -15.49
CA HIS A 85 -10.41 13.13 -15.20
C HIS A 85 -11.82 13.42 -14.68
N PRO A 86 -12.90 12.99 -15.37
CA PRO A 86 -14.27 13.29 -14.96
C PRO A 86 -14.78 12.45 -13.77
N VAL A 87 -13.90 11.99 -12.89
CA VAL A 87 -14.25 11.07 -11.80
C VAL A 87 -14.60 11.84 -10.52
N THR A 88 -15.77 11.56 -9.95
CA THR A 88 -16.15 12.06 -8.63
C THR A 88 -15.73 11.08 -7.55
N LEU A 89 -14.81 11.48 -6.68
CA LEU A 89 -14.29 10.68 -5.59
C LEU A 89 -14.66 11.30 -4.24
N SER A 90 -15.52 10.63 -3.47
CA SER A 90 -15.89 11.11 -2.13
C SER A 90 -14.82 10.78 -1.09
N ARG A 91 -14.66 11.64 -0.07
CA ARG A 91 -13.76 11.42 1.07
C ARG A 91 -14.03 10.07 1.76
N SER A 92 -15.30 9.76 2.01
CA SER A 92 -15.69 8.55 2.72
C SER A 92 -15.35 7.29 1.92
N TYR A 93 -15.58 7.33 0.60
CA TYR A 93 -15.22 6.20 -0.27
C TYR A 93 -13.70 5.97 -0.30
N LEU A 94 -12.89 7.02 -0.42
CA LEU A 94 -11.43 6.89 -0.35
C LEU A 94 -10.96 6.37 1.02
N ALA A 95 -11.58 6.78 2.12
CA ALA A 95 -11.28 6.23 3.44
C ALA A 95 -11.58 4.72 3.53
N MET A 96 -12.69 4.27 2.92
CA MET A 96 -13.05 2.85 2.86
C MET A 96 -12.11 2.04 1.97
N LEU A 97 -11.55 2.63 0.91
CA LEU A 97 -10.49 2.00 0.12
C LEU A 97 -9.20 1.85 0.95
N ARG A 98 -8.82 2.89 1.69
CA ARG A 98 -7.61 2.91 2.52
C ARG A 98 -7.63 1.95 3.70
N ASN A 99 -8.81 1.64 4.24
CA ASN A 99 -8.96 0.69 5.34
C ASN A 99 -9.34 -0.73 4.88
N GLY A 100 -9.47 -0.94 3.56
CA GLY A 100 -9.78 -2.24 2.97
C GLY A 100 -11.25 -2.66 3.07
N SER A 101 -12.15 -1.82 3.61
CA SER A 101 -13.60 -2.12 3.63
C SER A 101 -14.19 -2.18 2.22
N HIS A 102 -13.59 -1.45 1.28
CA HIS A 102 -13.84 -1.58 -0.15
C HIS A 102 -12.53 -1.92 -0.86
N THR A 103 -12.56 -2.92 -1.74
CA THR A 103 -11.37 -3.42 -2.45
C THR A 103 -11.48 -3.36 -3.97
N ASN A 104 -12.68 -3.10 -4.50
CA ASN A 104 -12.97 -3.09 -5.93
C ASN A 104 -13.40 -1.70 -6.43
N PRO A 105 -12.48 -0.73 -6.54
CA PRO A 105 -12.75 0.55 -7.18
C PRO A 105 -12.83 0.42 -8.71
N THR A 106 -13.49 1.38 -9.35
CA THR A 106 -13.49 1.47 -10.81
C THR A 106 -12.13 1.88 -11.35
N LEU A 107 -11.85 1.54 -12.60
CA LEU A 107 -10.61 1.93 -13.28
C LEU A 107 -10.38 3.45 -13.24
N SER A 108 -11.42 4.25 -13.47
CA SER A 108 -11.31 5.72 -13.46
C SER A 108 -10.93 6.28 -12.08
N VAL A 109 -11.36 5.63 -10.98
CA VAL A 109 -10.94 6.02 -9.62
C VAL A 109 -9.46 5.70 -9.42
N LEU A 110 -9.01 4.54 -9.88
CA LEU A 110 -7.60 4.14 -9.78
C LEU A 110 -6.69 5.06 -10.60
N GLU A 111 -7.09 5.44 -11.81
CA GLU A 111 -6.36 6.39 -12.65
C GLU A 111 -6.25 7.77 -11.98
N GLY A 112 -7.35 8.29 -11.44
CA GLY A 112 -7.33 9.58 -10.73
C GLY A 112 -6.43 9.56 -9.50
N ILE A 113 -6.44 8.45 -8.74
CA ILE A 113 -5.55 8.26 -7.59
C ILE A 113 -4.09 8.19 -8.03
N ALA A 114 -3.78 7.36 -9.03
CA ALA A 114 -2.43 7.19 -9.54
C ALA A 114 -1.85 8.53 -10.02
N LYS A 115 -2.61 9.25 -10.86
CA LYS A 115 -2.23 10.56 -11.38
C LYS A 115 -1.97 11.57 -10.26
N PHE A 116 -2.88 11.68 -9.28
CA PHE A 116 -2.69 12.62 -8.17
C PHE A 116 -1.36 12.38 -7.46
N PHE A 117 -1.03 11.13 -7.15
CA PHE A 117 0.22 10.83 -6.44
C PHE A 117 1.46 10.95 -7.32
N ASP A 118 1.33 10.72 -8.62
CA ASP A 118 2.42 10.91 -9.58
C ASP A 118 2.81 12.39 -9.68
N ASP A 119 1.81 13.27 -9.80
CA ASP A 119 1.99 14.72 -9.93
C ASP A 119 2.61 15.37 -8.67
N HIS A 120 2.47 14.72 -7.50
CA HIS A 120 2.92 15.24 -6.20
C HIS A 120 4.16 14.53 -5.65
N ARG A 121 4.91 13.82 -6.49
CA ARG A 121 6.19 13.18 -6.13
C ARG A 121 7.40 13.91 -6.71
N PRO A 122 8.60 13.67 -6.14
CA PRO A 122 9.84 14.25 -6.66
C PRO A 122 10.10 13.84 -8.11
N SER A 123 10.54 14.79 -8.92
CA SER A 123 10.96 14.56 -10.31
C SER A 123 12.08 13.51 -10.38
N GLY A 124 11.95 12.52 -11.25
CA GLY A 124 12.91 11.41 -11.40
C GLY A 124 12.47 10.10 -10.74
N THR A 125 11.29 10.05 -10.15
CA THR A 125 10.68 8.80 -9.67
C THR A 125 9.99 8.06 -10.83
N PRO A 126 10.00 6.72 -10.87
CA PRO A 126 9.20 5.96 -11.83
C PRO A 126 7.70 6.31 -11.71
N PRO A 127 6.96 6.37 -12.84
CA PRO A 127 5.56 6.79 -12.82
C PRO A 127 4.69 5.78 -12.08
N ILE A 128 3.73 6.29 -11.32
CA ILE A 128 2.70 5.45 -10.68
C ILE A 128 1.69 5.04 -11.74
N THR A 129 1.61 3.74 -12.01
CA THR A 129 0.62 3.18 -12.95
C THR A 129 -0.54 2.54 -12.18
N VAL A 130 -1.70 2.45 -12.84
CA VAL A 130 -2.82 1.66 -12.30
C VAL A 130 -2.39 0.22 -12.02
N GLN A 131 -1.56 -0.35 -12.89
CA GLN A 131 -1.05 -1.71 -12.71
C GLN A 131 -0.34 -1.86 -11.36
N MET A 132 0.45 -0.87 -10.91
CA MET A 132 1.07 -0.91 -9.58
C MET A 132 0.02 -0.97 -8.45
N LEU A 133 -1.10 -0.26 -8.58
CA LEU A 133 -2.17 -0.24 -7.57
C LEU A 133 -2.94 -1.54 -7.49
N VAL A 134 -3.14 -2.21 -8.63
CA VAL A 134 -3.93 -3.46 -8.73
C VAL A 134 -3.09 -4.71 -8.79
N ALA A 135 -1.77 -4.59 -9.01
CA ALA A 135 -0.85 -5.71 -9.11
C ALA A 135 -0.95 -6.51 -7.83
N GLN A 136 -1.54 -7.69 -7.95
CA GLN A 136 -1.19 -8.79 -7.08
C GLN A 136 0.23 -9.16 -7.50
N GLU A 137 1.20 -9.08 -6.59
CA GLU A 137 2.50 -9.66 -6.89
C GLU A 137 2.27 -11.14 -7.13
N ASP A 138 2.61 -11.59 -8.34
CA ASP A 138 2.58 -13.01 -8.66
C ASP A 138 3.55 -13.69 -7.69
N PRO A 139 3.11 -14.69 -6.89
CA PRO A 139 4.02 -15.41 -6.01
C PRO A 139 5.23 -15.97 -6.77
N GLU A 140 5.12 -16.27 -8.06
CA GLU A 140 6.24 -16.67 -8.90
C GLU A 140 7.24 -15.53 -9.16
N GLU A 141 6.77 -14.31 -9.40
CA GLU A 141 7.64 -13.13 -9.58
C GLU A 141 8.36 -12.75 -8.29
N GLU A 142 7.69 -12.86 -7.15
CA GLU A 142 8.31 -12.60 -5.85
C GLU A 142 9.35 -13.67 -5.52
N LEU A 143 9.03 -14.95 -5.75
CA LEU A 143 9.99 -16.05 -5.61
C LEU A 143 11.19 -15.83 -6.56
N LEU A 144 10.95 -15.43 -7.80
CA LEU A 144 12.01 -15.11 -8.75
C LEU A 144 12.89 -13.95 -8.25
N ARG A 145 12.30 -12.88 -7.73
CA ARG A 145 13.04 -11.76 -7.12
C ARG A 145 13.88 -12.21 -5.94
N GLN A 146 13.33 -13.01 -5.04
CA GLN A 146 14.05 -13.58 -3.91
C GLN A 146 15.23 -14.45 -4.36
N ARG A 147 15.02 -15.31 -5.37
CA ARG A 147 16.08 -16.16 -5.93
C ARG A 147 17.17 -15.32 -6.60
N LEU A 148 16.82 -14.26 -7.33
CA LEU A 148 17.77 -13.37 -7.97
C LEU A 148 18.46 -12.40 -7.00
N ALA A 149 17.95 -12.22 -5.79
CA ALA A 149 18.66 -11.45 -4.76
C ALA A 149 19.97 -12.15 -4.34
N ASP A 150 20.04 -13.48 -4.45
CA ASP A 150 21.25 -14.25 -4.17
C ASP A 150 22.37 -13.92 -5.19
N HIS A 151 23.55 -13.60 -4.65
CA HIS A 151 24.73 -13.28 -5.46
C HIS A 151 25.21 -14.46 -6.31
N GLN A 152 25.17 -15.69 -5.78
CA GLN A 152 25.58 -16.89 -6.49
C GLN A 152 24.61 -17.19 -7.64
N VAL A 153 23.30 -17.06 -7.41
CA VAL A 153 22.28 -17.23 -8.45
C VAL A 153 22.47 -16.19 -9.56
N ARG A 154 22.71 -14.91 -9.21
CA ARG A 154 23.04 -13.86 -10.19
C ARG A 154 24.30 -14.18 -10.99
N ALA A 155 25.37 -14.64 -10.35
CA ALA A 155 26.61 -14.99 -11.03
C ALA A 155 26.42 -16.14 -12.03
N ILE A 156 25.65 -17.17 -11.66
CA ILE A 156 25.30 -18.28 -12.55
C ILE A 156 24.45 -17.79 -13.73
N ALA A 157 23.42 -16.98 -13.47
CA ALA A 157 22.54 -16.44 -14.50
C ALA A 157 23.31 -15.60 -15.54
N MET A 158 24.19 -14.70 -15.08
CA MET A 158 25.02 -13.87 -15.96
C MET A 158 25.96 -14.71 -16.84
N ARG A 159 26.58 -15.75 -16.26
CA ARG A 159 27.45 -16.67 -16.99
C ARG A 159 26.67 -17.53 -17.99
N ALA A 160 25.51 -18.06 -17.60
CA ALA A 160 24.65 -18.87 -18.48
C ALA A 160 24.05 -18.04 -19.63
N GLY A 161 23.81 -16.74 -19.43
CA GLY A 161 23.38 -15.80 -20.46
C GLY A 161 24.40 -15.63 -21.57
N ALA A 162 25.69 -15.60 -21.24
CA ALA A 162 26.80 -15.49 -22.20
C ALA A 162 27.12 -16.80 -22.95
N MET A 163 26.57 -17.94 -22.51
CA MET A 163 26.79 -19.24 -23.15
C MET A 163 25.94 -19.44 -24.40
N THR A 164 26.41 -20.29 -25.31
CA THR A 164 25.61 -20.74 -26.46
C THR A 164 24.37 -21.53 -26.01
N PRO A 165 23.28 -21.57 -26.80
CA PRO A 165 22.09 -22.33 -26.45
C PRO A 165 22.37 -23.83 -26.23
N ALA A 166 23.32 -24.42 -26.97
CA ALA A 166 23.71 -25.81 -26.81
C ALA A 166 24.37 -26.07 -25.45
N THR A 167 25.32 -25.22 -25.07
CA THR A 167 26.02 -25.29 -23.77
C THR A 167 25.05 -25.04 -22.61
N ARG A 168 24.13 -24.09 -22.75
CA ARG A 168 23.10 -23.79 -21.75
C ARG A 168 22.21 -25.00 -21.47
N ARG A 169 21.78 -25.74 -22.51
CA ARG A 169 21.03 -26.99 -22.35
C ARG A 169 21.83 -28.07 -21.63
N GLN A 170 23.14 -28.18 -21.91
CA GLN A 170 24.00 -29.16 -21.23
C GLN A 170 24.14 -28.85 -19.74
N LEU A 171 24.30 -27.57 -19.39
CA LEU A 171 24.36 -27.11 -18.00
C LEU A 171 23.05 -27.42 -17.25
N LEU A 172 21.89 -27.13 -17.85
CA LEU A 172 20.59 -27.46 -17.26
C LEU A 172 20.43 -28.96 -16.98
N LYS A 173 20.92 -29.82 -17.87
CA LYS A 173 20.92 -31.28 -17.64
C LYS A 173 21.81 -31.67 -16.46
N MET A 174 22.98 -31.05 -16.32
CA MET A 174 23.89 -31.33 -15.22
C MET A 174 23.30 -30.90 -13.87
N MET A 175 22.65 -29.74 -13.82
CA MET A 175 21.94 -29.29 -12.61
C MET A 175 20.81 -30.25 -12.21
N ALA A 176 20.04 -30.73 -13.19
CA ALA A 176 18.96 -31.68 -12.95
C ALA A 176 19.42 -33.03 -12.37
N VAL A 177 20.69 -33.42 -12.56
CA VAL A 177 21.27 -34.61 -11.90
C VAL A 177 21.51 -34.33 -10.42
N PHE A 178 22.12 -33.19 -10.09
CA PHE A 178 22.39 -32.83 -8.70
C PHE A 178 21.11 -32.58 -7.88
N ASP A 179 20.05 -32.05 -8.50
CA ASP A 179 18.75 -31.87 -7.84
C ASP A 179 18.08 -33.20 -7.44
N GLN A 180 18.42 -34.32 -8.10
CA GLN A 180 17.86 -35.64 -7.78
C GLN A 180 18.54 -36.29 -6.56
N ASP A 181 19.79 -35.91 -6.27
CA ASP A 181 20.57 -36.47 -5.16
C ASP A 181 20.24 -35.84 -3.80
N ASP A 182 19.58 -34.67 -3.78
CA ASP A 182 19.19 -33.92 -2.58
C ASP A 182 17.72 -34.15 -2.15
N ALA A 183 17.00 -35.08 -2.79
CA ALA A 183 15.65 -35.45 -2.36
C ALA A 183 15.70 -36.14 -0.98
N PRO A 184 14.91 -35.70 0.03
CA PRO A 184 14.87 -36.39 1.31
C PRO A 184 14.39 -37.84 1.10
N GLY A 185 15.28 -38.79 1.37
CA GLY A 185 14.99 -40.22 1.25
C GLY A 185 13.83 -40.65 2.17
N PRO A 186 13.01 -41.64 1.76
CA PRO A 186 11.84 -42.09 2.51
C PRO A 186 12.20 -43.03 3.68
N ASP A 187 13.08 -42.60 4.59
CA ASP A 187 13.46 -43.41 5.75
C ASP A 187 13.47 -42.48 6.98
N THR A 188 12.52 -42.53 7.92
CA THR A 188 12.54 -43.48 9.04
C THR A 188 11.26 -43.28 9.88
N GLU A 189 10.31 -44.21 9.82
CA GLU A 189 9.41 -44.50 10.94
C GLU A 189 8.98 -45.97 10.83
N ALA A 190 9.61 -46.81 11.66
CA ALA A 190 9.24 -48.19 11.92
C ALA A 190 9.22 -48.38 13.44
#